data_AF-A0A9N9UC99-F1
#
_entry.id   AF-A0A9N9UC99-F1
#
_cell.length_a   1.000
_cell.length_b   1.000
_cell.length_c   1.000
_cell.angle_alpha   90.00
_cell.angle_beta   90.00
_cell.angle_gamma   90.00
#
_symmetry.space_group_name_H-M   'P 1'
#
loop_
_entity.id
_entity.type
_entity.pdbx_description
1 polymer ?
#
loop_
_entity_poly.entity_id
_entity_poly.type
_entity_poly.pdbx_seq_one_letter_code
_entity_poly.pdbx_strand_id
1 'polypeptide(L)'
;MMVSMLGSVVVYGYLAAHAFAATVPIGHSGNLTVAFFSNEQGDSCDINATTHRLALTTRTIPNSYTCFNVADIFSQSNTTGFTNATQHVYNTEEPNGIFWRLESEGNYDSQTNYSRVWYEQYAPGNIQVGENASWVVYFYAFPDCQQLDPAKADADPDLNPWFEDSCQTEPGGQCRTTPYSVKSFAINSAEDYNKGHGGCETWAYQGSSGASSFGQPSRTISFILGGLAIFTTTW
;
A
#
# COMPACT_ATOMS: atom_id res chain seq x y z
N MET A 1 -60.27 -42.36 -22.38
CA MET A 1 -59.08 -42.97 -21.77
C MET A 1 -57.89 -42.11 -22.16
N MET A 2 -57.08 -41.66 -21.17
CA MET A 2 -55.76 -41.01 -21.30
C MET A 2 -55.77 -39.58 -21.92
N VAL A 3 -55.14 -38.52 -21.39
CA VAL A 3 -54.26 -38.24 -20.24
C VAL A 3 -54.49 -36.76 -19.88
N SER A 4 -54.55 -36.40 -18.60
CA SER A 4 -54.24 -35.03 -18.15
C SER A 4 -53.45 -35.14 -16.86
N MET A 5 -52.13 -35.02 -16.97
CA MET A 5 -51.25 -34.81 -15.83
C MET A 5 -50.75 -33.37 -15.90
N LEU A 6 -51.24 -32.57 -14.96
CA LEU A 6 -50.70 -31.27 -14.59
C LEU A 6 -49.33 -31.51 -13.93
N GLY A 7 -48.26 -31.21 -14.63
CA GLY A 7 -46.92 -31.09 -14.08
C GLY A 7 -46.57 -29.61 -13.91
N SER A 8 -46.64 -29.11 -12.68
CA SER A 8 -46.15 -27.78 -12.33
C SER A 8 -44.63 -27.75 -12.43
N VAL A 9 -44.09 -27.00 -13.38
CA VAL A 9 -42.66 -26.70 -13.45
C VAL A 9 -42.39 -25.56 -12.46
N VAL A 10 -41.82 -25.90 -11.30
CA VAL A 10 -41.24 -24.92 -10.39
C VAL A 10 -39.91 -24.48 -10.99
N VAL A 11 -39.91 -23.33 -11.66
CA VAL A 11 -38.66 -22.67 -12.08
C VAL A 11 -38.06 -22.00 -10.86
N TYR A 12 -37.07 -22.66 -10.24
CA TYR A 12 -36.17 -21.99 -9.31
C TYR A 12 -35.34 -20.98 -10.11
N GLY A 13 -35.70 -19.71 -10.00
CA GLY A 13 -34.88 -18.61 -10.48
C GLY A 13 -33.58 -18.59 -9.67
N TYR A 14 -32.50 -19.08 -10.26
CA TYR A 14 -31.16 -18.81 -9.77
C TYR A 14 -30.94 -17.30 -9.88
N LEU A 15 -30.89 -16.62 -8.73
CA LEU A 15 -30.33 -15.27 -8.63
C LEU A 15 -28.88 -15.36 -9.10
N ALA A 16 -28.62 -14.83 -10.29
CA ALA A 16 -27.29 -14.66 -10.82
C ALA A 16 -26.46 -13.86 -9.81
N ALA A 17 -25.44 -14.50 -9.26
CA ALA A 17 -24.36 -13.82 -8.57
C ALA A 17 -23.83 -12.76 -9.52
N HIS A 18 -23.86 -11.50 -9.10
CA HIS A 18 -23.31 -10.41 -9.88
C HIS A 18 -21.79 -10.61 -9.94
N ALA A 19 -21.31 -11.17 -11.04
CA ALA A 19 -19.91 -11.11 -11.41
C ALA A 19 -19.59 -9.65 -11.77
N PHE A 20 -19.18 -8.87 -10.77
CA PHE A 20 -18.60 -7.55 -11.04
C PHE A 20 -17.13 -7.74 -11.43
N ALA A 21 -16.91 -8.05 -12.70
CA ALA A 21 -15.63 -7.77 -13.35
C ALA A 21 -15.51 -6.25 -13.58
N ALA A 22 -15.37 -5.49 -12.50
CA ALA A 22 -15.01 -4.08 -12.58
C ALA A 22 -13.48 -3.97 -12.49
N THR A 23 -12.84 -3.84 -13.66
CA THR A 23 -11.51 -3.23 -13.78
C THR A 23 -11.60 -1.80 -13.27
N VAL A 24 -11.36 -1.61 -11.97
CA VAL A 24 -11.09 -0.29 -11.41
C VAL A 24 -9.67 0.06 -11.82
N PRO A 25 -9.45 1.12 -12.60
CA PRO A 25 -8.11 1.61 -12.89
C PRO A 25 -7.39 1.92 -11.57
N ILE A 26 -6.11 1.57 -11.48
CA ILE A 26 -5.24 2.06 -10.41
C ILE A 26 -5.32 3.60 -10.41
N GLY A 27 -5.55 4.21 -9.24
CA GLY A 27 -5.50 5.67 -9.09
C GLY A 27 -6.80 6.46 -9.30
N HIS A 28 -8.01 5.89 -9.18
CA HIS A 28 -9.25 6.69 -9.26
C HIS A 28 -10.36 6.23 -8.29
N SER A 29 -10.15 6.39 -6.99
CA SER A 29 -11.22 6.66 -5.99
C SER A 29 -10.65 6.48 -4.59
N GLY A 30 -10.24 7.55 -3.89
CA GLY A 30 -9.93 7.50 -2.46
C GLY A 30 -9.31 6.18 -2.04
N ASN A 31 -8.21 5.75 -2.66
CA ASN A 31 -7.67 4.42 -2.48
C ASN A 31 -6.17 4.48 -2.19
N LEU A 32 -5.71 3.46 -1.48
CA LEU A 32 -4.31 3.18 -1.27
C LEU A 32 -3.93 2.03 -2.21
N THR A 33 -2.87 2.21 -2.98
CA THR A 33 -2.20 1.08 -3.65
C THR A 33 -0.82 0.92 -3.06
N VAL A 34 -0.48 -0.32 -2.69
CA VAL A 34 0.86 -0.72 -2.24
C VAL A 34 1.37 -1.79 -3.18
N ALA A 35 2.59 -1.63 -3.68
CA ALA A 35 3.25 -2.58 -4.55
C ALA A 35 4.65 -2.95 -4.04
N PHE A 36 4.99 -4.21 -4.21
CA PHE A 36 6.27 -4.79 -3.83
C PHE A 36 6.98 -5.30 -5.09
N PHE A 37 8.26 -4.97 -5.23
CA PHE A 37 9.05 -5.29 -6.42
C PHE A 37 10.18 -6.25 -6.06
N SER A 38 10.41 -7.23 -6.94
CA SER A 38 11.61 -8.06 -6.84
C SER A 38 12.86 -7.23 -7.11
N ASN A 39 13.95 -7.59 -6.45
CA ASN A 39 15.23 -6.92 -6.71
C ASN A 39 15.80 -7.18 -8.12
N GLU A 40 15.25 -8.15 -8.86
CA GLU A 40 15.68 -8.55 -10.21
C GLU A 40 15.49 -7.45 -11.26
N GLN A 41 14.60 -6.47 -11.02
CA GLN A 41 14.35 -5.34 -11.94
C GLN A 41 15.34 -4.16 -11.82
N GLY A 42 16.37 -4.27 -10.98
CA GLY A 42 17.21 -3.11 -10.65
C GLY A 42 16.45 -2.02 -9.88
N ASP A 43 17.04 -0.86 -9.62
CA ASP A 43 16.55 0.11 -8.60
C ASP A 43 15.25 0.87 -8.93
N SER A 44 14.48 0.47 -9.95
CA SER A 44 13.23 1.16 -10.31
C SER A 44 11.99 0.51 -9.68
N CYS A 45 11.13 1.30 -9.03
CA CYS A 45 9.72 0.94 -8.81
C CYS A 45 8.87 1.38 -10.02
N ASP A 46 9.12 0.83 -11.20
CA ASP A 46 8.28 1.14 -12.36
C ASP A 46 6.93 0.46 -12.20
N ILE A 47 5.90 1.22 -11.83
CA ILE A 47 4.55 0.70 -11.64
C ILE A 47 3.97 0.10 -12.92
N ASN A 48 4.48 0.47 -14.10
CA ASN A 48 4.05 -0.08 -15.38
C ASN A 48 4.78 -1.39 -15.74
N ALA A 49 5.90 -1.68 -15.06
CA ALA A 49 6.55 -2.98 -15.17
C ALA A 49 5.73 -3.99 -14.35
N THR A 50 4.83 -4.67 -15.04
CA THR A 50 3.87 -5.59 -14.41
C THR A 50 4.50 -6.90 -13.99
N THR A 51 5.52 -7.38 -14.72
CA THR A 51 6.28 -8.58 -14.37
C THR A 51 6.93 -8.40 -12.99
N HIS A 52 7.01 -9.43 -12.14
CA HIS A 52 7.69 -9.39 -10.83
C HIS A 52 7.19 -8.32 -9.83
N ARG A 53 5.98 -7.79 -10.03
CA ARG A 53 5.33 -6.83 -9.13
C ARG A 53 4.16 -7.50 -8.42
N LEU A 54 4.07 -7.29 -7.11
CA LEU A 54 2.94 -7.70 -6.28
C LEU A 54 2.23 -6.46 -5.78
N ALA A 55 1.03 -6.15 -6.27
CA ALA A 55 0.30 -4.95 -5.90
C ALA A 55 -1.06 -5.25 -5.27
N LEU A 56 -1.39 -4.53 -4.21
CA LEU A 56 -2.69 -4.53 -3.55
C LEU A 56 -3.27 -3.11 -3.62
N THR A 57 -4.49 -2.99 -4.14
CA THR A 57 -5.26 -1.74 -4.13
C THR A 57 -6.46 -1.90 -3.21
N THR A 58 -6.63 -0.97 -2.27
CA THR A 58 -7.78 -0.91 -1.37
C THR A 58 -8.99 -0.28 -2.06
N ARG A 59 -10.19 -0.59 -1.56
CA ARG A 59 -11.45 0.05 -1.96
C ARG A 59 -12.19 0.72 -0.80
N THR A 60 -11.80 0.41 0.42
CA THR A 60 -12.39 0.97 1.65
C THR A 60 -11.29 1.44 2.58
N ILE A 61 -11.55 2.52 3.31
CA ILE A 61 -10.73 2.96 4.44
C ILE A 61 -11.20 2.14 5.65
N PRO A 62 -10.31 1.38 6.32
CA PRO A 62 -10.73 0.66 7.52
C PRO A 62 -10.88 1.62 8.70
N ASN A 63 -11.73 1.27 9.67
CA ASN A 63 -11.82 2.01 10.94
C ASN A 63 -10.75 1.57 11.95
N SER A 64 -10.02 0.50 11.65
CA SER A 64 -8.98 -0.05 12.51
C SER A 64 -7.86 -0.69 11.69
N TYR A 65 -6.72 -0.85 12.35
CA TYR A 65 -5.55 -1.55 11.85
C TYR A 65 -5.90 -2.90 11.20
N THR A 66 -5.42 -3.10 9.98
CA THR A 66 -5.57 -4.37 9.23
C THR A 66 -4.20 -4.83 8.77
N CYS A 67 -3.80 -6.02 9.18
CA CYS A 67 -2.49 -6.61 8.85
C CYS A 67 -2.60 -7.60 7.69
N PHE A 68 -1.58 -7.61 6.83
CA PHE A 68 -1.45 -8.51 5.69
C PHE A 68 -0.07 -9.15 5.67
N ASN A 69 -0.02 -10.47 5.63
CA ASN A 69 1.19 -11.19 5.25
C ASN A 69 1.36 -11.18 3.74
N VAL A 70 2.54 -10.77 3.26
CA VAL A 70 2.86 -10.72 1.82
C VAL A 70 2.74 -12.12 1.22
N ALA A 71 3.25 -13.14 1.92
CA ALA A 71 3.17 -14.53 1.48
C ALA A 71 1.72 -14.99 1.31
N ASP A 72 0.85 -14.74 2.30
CA ASP A 72 -0.51 -15.24 2.30
C ASP A 72 -1.35 -14.53 1.23
N ILE A 73 -1.27 -13.19 1.19
CA ILE A 73 -2.12 -12.39 0.30
C ILE A 73 -1.73 -12.55 -1.17
N PHE A 74 -0.46 -12.77 -1.51
CA PHE A 74 -0.02 -12.87 -2.91
C PHE A 74 0.21 -14.31 -3.39
N SER A 75 0.09 -15.33 -2.52
CA SER A 75 0.08 -16.75 -2.93
C SER A 75 -1.32 -17.30 -3.20
N GLN A 76 -2.37 -16.55 -2.85
CA GLN A 76 -3.74 -16.99 -3.06
C GLN A 76 -4.17 -16.90 -4.53
N SER A 77 -5.23 -17.64 -4.89
CA SER A 77 -5.81 -17.61 -6.24
C SER A 77 -6.81 -16.47 -6.47
N ASN A 78 -7.31 -15.85 -5.40
CA ASN A 78 -8.31 -14.79 -5.50
C ASN A 78 -7.65 -13.45 -5.83
N THR A 79 -8.13 -12.77 -6.86
CA THR A 79 -7.65 -11.43 -7.24
C THR A 79 -8.41 -10.29 -6.54
N THR A 80 -9.44 -10.62 -5.75
CA THR A 80 -10.22 -9.67 -4.97
C THR A 80 -10.69 -10.33 -3.68
N GLY A 81 -10.87 -9.56 -2.62
CA GLY A 81 -11.38 -10.10 -1.37
C GLY A 81 -11.59 -9.05 -0.29
N PHE A 82 -11.73 -9.54 0.93
CA PHE A 82 -11.93 -8.74 2.12
C PHE A 82 -11.10 -9.31 3.27
N THR A 83 -10.42 -8.44 4.00
CA THR A 83 -9.66 -8.77 5.20
C THR A 83 -10.24 -8.02 6.39
N ASN A 84 -10.62 -8.75 7.45
CA ASN A 84 -11.09 -8.14 8.69
C ASN A 84 -9.96 -7.35 9.37
N ALA A 85 -10.30 -6.22 9.97
CA ALA A 85 -9.38 -5.49 10.84
C ALA A 85 -9.11 -6.28 12.14
N THR A 86 -8.01 -5.96 12.81
CA THR A 86 -7.59 -6.65 14.05
C THR A 86 -8.49 -6.35 15.24
N GLN A 87 -9.15 -5.19 15.26
CA GLN A 87 -10.10 -4.83 16.31
C GLN A 87 -11.54 -4.91 15.79
N HIS A 88 -12.45 -5.41 16.62
CA HIS A 88 -13.88 -5.30 16.34
C HIS A 88 -14.37 -3.90 16.69
N VAL A 89 -14.96 -3.21 15.73
CA VAL A 89 -15.73 -1.98 16.00
C VAL A 89 -17.17 -2.42 16.27
N TYR A 90 -17.65 -2.16 17.49
CA TYR A 90 -19.04 -2.43 17.85
C TYR A 90 -19.95 -1.33 17.25
N ASN A 91 -21.12 -1.72 16.73
CA ASN A 91 -22.19 -0.83 16.25
C ASN A 91 -22.03 -0.18 14.86
N THR A 92 -21.45 -0.86 13.87
CA THR A 92 -21.59 -0.48 12.46
C THR A 92 -22.30 -1.59 11.68
N GLU A 93 -23.21 -1.22 10.78
CA GLU A 93 -23.81 -2.17 9.82
C GLU A 93 -22.76 -2.66 8.78
N GLU A 94 -21.66 -1.92 8.64
CA GLU A 94 -20.56 -2.26 7.74
C GLU A 94 -19.47 -3.09 8.42
N PRO A 95 -18.90 -4.09 7.72
CA PRO A 95 -17.83 -4.92 8.26
C PRO A 95 -16.54 -4.11 8.43
N ASN A 96 -15.91 -4.20 9.61
CA ASN A 96 -14.65 -3.51 9.88
C ASN A 96 -13.47 -4.22 9.21
N GLY A 97 -12.90 -3.62 8.16
CA GLY A 97 -11.78 -4.19 7.42
C GLY A 97 -11.58 -3.53 6.07
N ILE A 98 -10.86 -4.22 5.18
CA ILE A 98 -10.44 -3.69 3.89
C ILE A 98 -10.90 -4.61 2.78
N PHE A 99 -11.69 -4.07 1.85
CA PHE A 99 -11.87 -4.67 0.54
C PHE A 99 -10.66 -4.35 -0.33
N TRP A 100 -10.13 -5.38 -0.99
CA TRP A 100 -8.90 -5.27 -1.77
C TRP A 100 -9.02 -5.95 -3.13
N ARG A 101 -8.19 -5.49 -4.07
CA ARG A 101 -7.91 -6.12 -5.36
C ARG A 101 -6.41 -6.31 -5.51
N LEU A 102 -6.00 -7.45 -6.05
CA LEU A 102 -4.61 -7.77 -6.33
C LEU A 102 -4.30 -7.60 -7.81
N GLU A 103 -3.09 -7.15 -8.08
CA GLU A 103 -2.45 -7.21 -9.37
C GLU A 103 -1.08 -7.84 -9.20
N SER A 104 -0.94 -9.07 -9.68
CA SER A 104 0.30 -9.83 -9.68
C SER A 104 0.44 -10.45 -11.07
N GLU A 105 1.40 -9.98 -11.86
CA GLU A 105 1.87 -10.71 -13.03
C GLU A 105 3.15 -11.44 -12.63
N GLY A 106 2.96 -12.60 -12.00
CA GLY A 106 4.05 -13.43 -11.51
C GLY A 106 3.78 -13.82 -10.06
N ASN A 107 3.45 -15.10 -9.86
CA ASN A 107 3.19 -15.70 -8.56
C ASN A 107 4.23 -15.25 -7.53
N TYR A 108 3.78 -14.92 -6.33
CA TYR A 108 4.68 -14.69 -5.20
C TYR A 108 5.71 -15.83 -5.09
N ASP A 109 6.99 -15.45 -5.04
CA ASP A 109 8.09 -16.35 -4.73
C ASP A 109 8.67 -16.04 -3.34
N SER A 110 8.61 -17.04 -2.45
CA SER A 110 9.14 -16.97 -1.09
C SER A 110 10.64 -16.68 -0.98
N GLN A 111 11.42 -17.00 -2.02
CA GLN A 111 12.88 -16.80 -2.05
C GLN A 111 13.28 -15.44 -2.63
N THR A 112 12.32 -14.72 -3.22
CA THR A 112 12.54 -13.40 -3.79
C THR A 112 12.59 -12.33 -2.69
N ASN A 113 13.50 -11.37 -2.86
CA ASN A 113 13.62 -10.21 -1.99
C ASN A 113 12.69 -9.08 -2.46
N TYR A 114 11.67 -8.80 -1.65
CA TYR A 114 10.68 -7.73 -1.85
C TYR A 114 10.96 -6.54 -0.91
N SER A 115 12.18 -6.00 -0.95
CA SER A 115 12.59 -4.85 -0.13
C SER A 115 12.19 -3.51 -0.74
N ARG A 116 11.86 -3.48 -2.04
CA ARG A 116 11.42 -2.25 -2.71
C ARG A 116 9.91 -2.15 -2.69
N VAL A 117 9.44 -1.05 -2.15
CA VAL A 117 8.02 -0.75 -2.01
C VAL A 117 7.68 0.50 -2.79
N TRP A 118 6.56 0.46 -3.47
CA TRP A 118 5.91 1.62 -4.02
C TRP A 118 4.54 1.77 -3.36
N TYR A 119 4.14 3.00 -3.10
CA TYR A 119 2.80 3.27 -2.59
C TYR A 119 2.26 4.56 -3.19
N GLU A 120 0.96 4.57 -3.42
CA GLU A 120 0.23 5.74 -3.87
C GLU A 120 -1.05 5.85 -3.06
N GLN A 121 -1.25 7.04 -2.49
CA GLN A 121 -2.50 7.42 -1.87
C GLN A 121 -3.20 8.35 -2.86
N TYR A 122 -4.38 7.98 -3.33
CA TYR A 122 -5.18 8.88 -4.16
C TYR A 122 -6.25 9.52 -3.30
N ALA A 123 -6.17 10.83 -3.05
CA ALA A 123 -7.24 11.59 -2.43
C ALA A 123 -8.11 12.27 -3.49
N PRO A 124 -9.44 12.08 -3.49
CA PRO A 124 -10.33 12.90 -4.29
C PRO A 124 -10.38 14.33 -3.71
N GLY A 125 -10.10 15.35 -4.52
CA GLY A 125 -10.19 16.76 -4.12
C GLY A 125 -8.90 17.54 -4.32
N ASN A 126 -8.68 18.57 -3.48
CA ASN A 126 -7.54 19.49 -3.53
C ASN A 126 -6.44 19.18 -2.49
N ILE A 127 -6.39 17.95 -1.95
CA ILE A 127 -5.34 17.58 -0.97
C ILE A 127 -3.99 17.62 -1.67
N GLN A 128 -3.07 18.42 -1.14
CA GLN A 128 -1.75 18.62 -1.72
C GLN A 128 -0.77 17.56 -1.23
N VAL A 129 0.30 17.36 -2.00
CA VAL A 129 1.42 16.50 -1.60
C VAL A 129 1.96 16.94 -0.24
N GLY A 130 2.16 15.99 0.67
CA GLY A 130 2.64 16.26 2.02
C GLY A 130 1.56 16.75 3.01
N GLU A 131 0.30 16.86 2.59
CA GLU A 131 -0.82 17.03 3.51
C GLU A 131 -1.32 15.68 4.05
N ASN A 132 -2.19 15.74 5.05
CA ASN A 132 -2.80 14.55 5.66
C ASN A 132 -3.58 13.72 4.62
N ALA A 133 -3.13 12.49 4.36
CA ALA A 133 -3.89 11.53 3.58
C ALA A 133 -4.93 10.80 4.43
N SER A 134 -5.72 9.94 3.79
CA SER A 134 -6.75 9.15 4.48
C SER A 134 -6.22 7.82 5.03
N TRP A 135 -5.10 7.29 4.52
CA TRP A 135 -4.50 6.05 5.03
C TRP A 135 -3.14 6.32 5.68
N VAL A 136 -2.82 5.45 6.62
CA VAL A 136 -1.45 5.21 7.06
C VAL A 136 -1.09 3.77 6.71
N VAL A 137 0.07 3.59 6.11
CA VAL A 137 0.62 2.29 5.73
C VAL A 137 1.88 2.01 6.55
N TYR A 138 2.06 0.74 6.93
CA TYR A 138 3.18 0.27 7.73
C TYR A 138 3.88 -0.90 7.02
N PHE A 139 5.20 -0.98 7.09
CA PHE A 139 6.01 -2.05 6.51
C PHE A 139 6.85 -2.75 7.58
N TYR A 140 6.82 -4.08 7.61
CA TYR A 140 7.47 -4.89 8.65
C TYR A 140 8.40 -5.97 8.07
N ALA A 141 9.48 -6.23 8.80
CA ALA A 141 10.45 -7.28 8.49
C ALA A 141 9.95 -8.70 8.78
N PHE A 142 8.95 -8.83 9.66
CA PHE A 142 8.42 -10.11 10.11
C PHE A 142 6.98 -10.31 9.66
N PRO A 143 6.48 -11.56 9.63
CA PRO A 143 5.06 -11.85 9.46
C PRO A 143 4.21 -11.23 10.58
N ASP A 144 2.91 -11.21 10.35
CA ASP A 144 1.86 -10.83 11.31
C ASP A 144 2.04 -9.41 11.89
N CYS A 145 2.68 -8.52 11.12
CA CYS A 145 2.97 -7.14 11.48
C CYS A 145 3.73 -7.02 12.81
N GLN A 146 4.63 -7.98 13.05
CA GLN A 146 5.47 -7.99 14.23
C GLN A 146 6.69 -7.09 14.05
N GLN A 147 6.99 -6.30 15.09
CA GLN A 147 8.21 -5.49 15.15
C GLN A 147 9.45 -6.32 15.50
N LEU A 148 9.30 -7.29 16.40
CA LEU A 148 10.40 -8.09 16.92
C LEU A 148 10.34 -9.51 16.35
N ASP A 149 11.52 -10.10 16.16
CA ASP A 149 11.64 -11.52 15.79
C ASP A 149 11.04 -12.37 16.92
N PRO A 150 9.91 -13.07 16.71
CA PRO A 150 9.26 -13.84 17.76
C PRO A 150 10.12 -15.01 18.24
N ALA A 151 11.12 -15.43 17.46
CA ALA A 151 12.03 -16.52 17.80
C ALA A 151 13.22 -16.06 18.67
N LYS A 152 13.40 -14.75 18.90
CA LYS A 152 14.53 -14.20 19.67
C LYS A 152 14.04 -13.37 20.86
N ALA A 153 14.36 -13.86 22.06
CA ALA A 153 13.95 -13.21 23.31
C ALA A 153 14.62 -11.83 23.56
N ASP A 154 15.75 -11.57 22.91
CA ASP A 154 16.56 -10.36 23.00
C ASP A 154 16.64 -9.63 21.65
N ALA A 155 15.60 -9.75 20.82
CA ALA A 155 15.52 -9.06 19.54
C ALA A 155 15.63 -7.54 19.74
N ASP A 156 16.64 -6.94 19.11
CA ASP A 156 16.81 -5.49 19.05
C ASP A 156 15.86 -4.91 17.98
N PRO A 157 14.92 -4.01 18.35
CA PRO A 157 14.00 -3.40 17.40
C PRO A 157 14.73 -2.61 16.30
N ASP A 158 15.93 -2.07 16.58
CA ASP A 158 16.69 -1.26 15.61
C ASP A 158 17.32 -2.09 14.49
N LEU A 159 17.42 -3.41 14.67
CA LEU A 159 17.88 -4.31 13.61
C LEU A 159 16.82 -4.54 12.53
N ASN A 160 15.53 -4.40 12.88
CA ASN A 160 14.40 -4.66 11.99
C ASN A 160 13.32 -3.58 12.17
N PRO A 161 13.63 -2.32 11.87
CA PRO A 161 12.72 -1.22 12.09
C PRO A 161 11.52 -1.32 11.17
N TRP A 162 10.33 -1.02 11.67
CA TRP A 162 9.18 -0.83 10.78
C TRP A 162 9.12 0.62 10.30
N PHE A 163 8.58 0.81 9.10
CA PHE A 163 8.44 2.13 8.45
C PHE A 163 6.96 2.45 8.26
N GLU A 164 6.60 3.73 8.31
CA GLU A 164 5.23 4.19 8.08
C GLU A 164 5.13 5.44 7.21
N ASP A 165 4.01 5.60 6.53
CA ASP A 165 3.69 6.81 5.79
C ASP A 165 2.19 7.09 5.85
N SER A 166 1.83 8.35 6.15
CA SER A 166 0.45 8.82 6.21
C SER A 166 0.20 10.11 5.42
N CYS A 167 1.21 10.58 4.68
CA CYS A 167 1.12 11.80 3.89
C CYS A 167 0.62 11.53 2.47
N GLN A 168 -0.04 12.53 1.89
CA GLN A 168 -0.49 12.49 0.51
C GLN A 168 0.74 12.42 -0.42
N THR A 169 0.79 11.38 -1.24
CA THR A 169 1.88 11.16 -2.19
C THR A 169 1.78 12.09 -3.39
N GLU A 170 2.89 12.25 -4.11
CA GLU A 170 2.89 12.84 -5.46
C GLU A 170 2.04 12.00 -6.43
N PRO A 171 1.51 12.59 -7.51
CA PRO A 171 0.90 11.83 -8.60
C PRO A 171 1.88 10.79 -9.14
N GLY A 172 1.47 9.53 -9.23
CA GLY A 172 2.36 8.43 -9.61
C GLY A 172 3.08 7.76 -8.43
N GLY A 173 2.72 8.12 -7.21
CA GLY A 173 3.16 7.46 -5.97
C GLY A 173 4.62 7.74 -5.60
N GLN A 174 5.11 7.00 -4.62
CA GLN A 174 6.48 7.11 -4.12
C GLN A 174 7.13 5.73 -3.99
N CYS A 175 8.41 5.66 -4.35
CA CYS A 175 9.24 4.47 -4.23
C CYS A 175 10.18 4.60 -3.04
N ARG A 176 10.33 3.53 -2.26
CA ARG A 176 11.24 3.43 -1.10
C ARG A 176 11.82 2.02 -1.01
N THR A 177 12.92 1.90 -0.26
CA THR A 177 13.61 0.63 -0.04
C THR A 177 13.80 0.40 1.45
N THR A 178 13.33 -0.75 1.94
CA THR A 178 13.58 -1.22 3.30
C THR A 178 14.92 -1.98 3.38
N PRO A 179 15.57 -2.06 4.56
CA PRO A 179 16.81 -2.82 4.73
C PRO A 179 16.61 -4.34 4.70
N TYR A 180 15.35 -4.80 4.67
CA TYR A 180 14.93 -6.20 4.64
C TYR A 180 13.89 -6.42 3.55
N SER A 181 13.67 -7.67 3.16
CA SER A 181 12.48 -8.04 2.38
C SER A 181 11.24 -7.86 3.25
N VAL A 182 10.26 -7.08 2.81
CA VAL A 182 9.01 -6.91 3.56
C VAL A 182 8.29 -8.25 3.65
N LYS A 183 7.85 -8.63 4.85
CA LYS A 183 7.13 -9.89 5.10
C LYS A 183 5.67 -9.68 5.44
N SER A 184 5.35 -8.54 6.03
CA SER A 184 3.99 -8.09 6.25
C SER A 184 3.88 -6.58 6.16
N PHE A 185 2.68 -6.10 5.91
CA PHE A 185 2.35 -4.68 5.91
C PHE A 185 0.99 -4.49 6.57
N ALA A 186 0.76 -3.30 7.11
CA ALA A 186 -0.53 -2.96 7.67
C ALA A 186 -1.06 -1.66 7.10
N ILE A 187 -2.38 -1.53 7.16
CA ILE A 187 -3.11 -0.36 6.67
C ILE A 187 -4.10 0.04 7.76
N ASN A 188 -4.20 1.34 8.04
CA ASN A 188 -5.19 1.92 8.93
C ASN A 188 -5.72 3.25 8.36
N SER A 189 -6.81 3.78 8.94
CA SER A 189 -7.17 5.19 8.77
C SER A 189 -6.10 6.07 9.40
N ALA A 190 -5.69 7.12 8.68
CA ALA A 190 -4.71 8.07 9.18
C ALA A 190 -5.30 9.18 10.06
N GLU A 191 -6.62 9.28 10.23
CA GLU A 191 -7.23 10.42 10.92
C GLU A 191 -6.71 10.59 12.35
N ASP A 192 -6.86 9.55 13.19
CA ASP A 192 -6.44 9.62 14.59
C ASP A 192 -4.92 9.52 14.73
N TYR A 193 -4.25 8.80 13.83
CA TYR A 193 -2.79 8.75 13.74
C TYR A 193 -2.22 10.16 13.52
N ASN A 194 -2.67 10.87 12.47
CA ASN A 194 -2.17 12.21 12.15
C ASN A 194 -2.46 13.22 13.27
N LYS A 195 -3.62 13.12 13.94
CA LYS A 195 -3.92 13.96 15.11
C LYS A 195 -2.95 13.70 16.26
N GLY A 196 -2.62 12.44 16.53
CA GLY A 196 -1.68 12.04 17.57
C GLY A 196 -0.25 12.49 17.31
N HIS A 197 0.14 12.61 16.05
CA HIS A 197 1.49 12.99 15.60
C HIS A 197 1.64 14.49 15.27
N GLY A 198 0.55 15.27 15.33
CA GLY A 198 0.59 16.71 15.00
C GLY A 198 0.62 17.01 13.50
N GLY A 199 0.34 16.01 12.67
CA GLY A 199 0.42 16.05 11.21
C GLY A 199 0.63 14.65 10.65
N CYS A 200 0.72 14.55 9.33
CA CYS A 200 1.12 13.31 8.69
C CYS A 200 2.63 13.10 8.77
N GLU A 201 3.05 11.85 8.64
CA GLU A 201 4.45 11.44 8.66
C GLU A 201 4.84 10.84 7.31
N THR A 202 6.04 11.17 6.84
CA THR A 202 6.59 10.62 5.60
C THR A 202 7.74 9.67 5.91
N TRP A 203 7.56 8.40 5.55
CA TRP A 203 8.55 7.34 5.74
C TRP A 203 9.15 7.28 7.15
N ALA A 204 8.34 7.53 8.19
CA ALA A 204 8.80 7.58 9.57
C ALA A 204 9.33 6.22 10.05
N TYR A 205 10.31 6.29 10.95
CA TYR A 205 11.02 5.14 11.50
C TYR A 205 10.45 4.82 12.89
N GLN A 206 9.88 3.63 13.07
CA GLN A 206 9.38 3.15 14.36
C GLN A 206 8.52 4.16 15.15
N GLY A 207 7.62 4.90 14.50
CA GLY A 207 6.77 5.88 15.19
C GLY A 207 7.46 7.20 15.51
N SER A 208 8.74 7.36 15.16
CA SER A 208 9.48 8.60 15.34
C SER A 208 9.21 9.53 14.17
N SER A 209 8.69 10.73 14.49
CA SER A 209 8.54 11.84 13.57
C SER A 209 9.91 12.24 13.00
N GLY A 210 10.10 12.07 11.70
CA GLY A 210 11.32 12.43 10.97
C GLY A 210 12.31 11.30 10.74
N ALA A 211 12.10 10.49 9.69
CA ALA A 211 13.18 9.67 9.16
C ALA A 211 14.19 10.55 8.42
N SER A 212 15.44 10.52 8.88
CA SER A 212 16.60 10.86 8.09
C SER A 212 16.57 10.07 6.78
N SER A 213 16.52 10.78 5.65
CA SER A 213 16.60 10.29 4.28
C SER A 213 17.53 9.08 4.12
N PHE A 214 16.97 7.87 4.15
CA PHE A 214 17.65 6.69 3.63
C PHE A 214 17.42 6.64 2.11
N GLY A 215 18.42 7.11 1.37
CA GLY A 215 18.62 6.76 -0.04
C GLY A 215 17.63 7.35 -1.05
N GLN A 216 17.44 8.66 -1.10
CA GLN A 216 17.10 9.30 -2.38
C GLN A 216 18.41 9.65 -3.11
N PRO A 217 18.64 9.18 -4.35
CA PRO A 217 19.71 9.73 -5.17
C PRO A 217 19.36 11.19 -5.45
N SER A 218 20.06 12.09 -4.76
CA SER A 218 19.96 13.53 -4.96
C SER A 218 20.31 13.85 -6.41
N ARG A 219 19.31 14.12 -7.25
CA ARG A 219 19.52 14.84 -8.51
C ARG A 219 19.66 16.33 -8.20
N THR A 220 20.79 16.71 -7.60
CA THR A 220 21.18 18.11 -7.48
C THR A 220 21.75 18.55 -8.83
N ILE A 221 20.91 19.16 -9.68
CA ILE A 221 21.42 20.00 -10.77
C ILE A 221 21.96 21.27 -10.13
N SER A 222 23.27 21.31 -9.88
CA SER A 222 23.98 22.56 -9.55
C SER A 222 24.04 23.43 -10.80
N PHE A 223 23.16 24.43 -10.89
CA PHE A 223 23.39 25.58 -11.75
C PHE A 223 24.49 26.43 -11.12
N ILE A 224 25.74 26.26 -11.57
CA ILE A 224 26.79 27.25 -11.32
C ILE A 224 26.46 28.46 -12.19
N LEU A 225 25.77 29.44 -11.60
CA LEU A 225 25.73 30.80 -12.13
C LEU A 225 27.13 31.40 -11.94
N GLY A 226 27.99 31.20 -12.94
CA GLY A 226 29.27 31.88 -13.06
C GLY A 226 29.05 33.38 -13.19
N GLY A 227 29.36 34.12 -12.13
CA GLY A 227 29.49 35.57 -12.19
C GLY A 227 30.67 35.95 -13.07
N LEU A 228 30.40 36.64 -14.17
CA LEU A 228 31.38 37.43 -14.90
C LEU A 228 30.80 38.83 -15.13
N ALA A 229 30.96 39.71 -14.13
CA ALA A 229 30.77 41.14 -14.33
C ALA A 229 32.10 41.71 -14.87
N ILE A 230 32.13 41.94 -16.18
CA ILE A 230 33.22 42.60 -16.89
C ILE A 230 33.19 44.09 -16.53
N PHE A 231 34.25 44.61 -15.91
CA PHE A 231 34.49 46.04 -15.85
C PHE A 231 34.83 46.53 -17.27
N THR A 232 33.96 47.38 -17.83
CA THR A 232 34.33 48.21 -18.99
C THR A 232 34.55 49.63 -18.50
N THR A 233 35.77 50.11 -18.67
CA THR A 233 36.15 51.51 -18.56
C THR A 233 35.77 52.23 -19.84
N THR A 234 35.12 53.39 -19.73
CA THR A 234 35.16 54.38 -20.81
C THR A 234 34.97 55.80 -20.25
N TRP A 235 36.02 56.61 -20.51
CA TRP A 235 36.20 58.07 -20.44
C TRP A 235 36.32 58.74 -19.07
#